data_AF-K9YJX1-F1
#
_entry.id   AF-K9YJX1-F1
#
_cell.length_a   1.000
_cell.length_b   1.000
_cell.length_c   1.000
_cell.angle_alpha   90.00
_cell.angle_beta   90.00
_cell.angle_gamma   90.00
#
_symmetry.space_group_name_H-M   'P 1'
#
loop_
_entity.id
_entity.type
_entity.pdbx_description
1 polymer ?
#
loop_
_entity_poly.entity_id
_entity_poly.type
_entity_poly.pdbx_seq_one_letter_code
_entity_poly.pdbx_strand_id
1 'polypeptide(L)'
;MLKTITGIYQQGKINISQYPENIKEGTQVIITFLESNQIDLESRGINKQEAQNIRENLSIFEDDWTKEEMNIYDDYEQHKANLE
;
A
#
# COMPACT_ATOMS: atom_id res chain seq x y z
N MET A 1 16.54 -16.98 13.38
CA MET A 1 15.72 -15.76 13.35
C MET A 1 14.60 -15.96 12.34
N LEU A 2 13.38 -15.56 12.68
CA LEU A 2 12.28 -15.49 11.71
C LEU A 2 12.50 -14.26 10.82
N LYS A 3 12.36 -14.43 9.49
CA LYS A 3 12.33 -13.33 8.53
C LYS A 3 10.93 -13.25 7.95
N THR A 4 10.30 -12.08 8.05
CA THR A 4 9.00 -11.81 7.44
C THR A 4 9.22 -11.06 6.13
N ILE A 5 8.56 -11.52 5.08
CA ILE A 5 8.63 -10.92 3.74
C ILE A 5 7.20 -10.62 3.32
N THR A 6 6.98 -9.43 2.79
CA THR A 6 5.68 -9.03 2.25
C THR A 6 5.67 -9.18 0.73
N GLY A 7 4.49 -9.40 0.19
CA GLY A 7 4.28 -9.53 -1.25
C GLY A 7 2.80 -9.37 -1.60
N ILE A 8 2.54 -9.15 -2.88
CA ILE A 8 1.18 -8.98 -3.42
C ILE A 8 0.75 -10.30 -4.06
N TYR A 9 -0.41 -10.82 -3.65
CA TYR A 9 -1.01 -11.98 -4.28
C TYR A 9 -1.81 -11.56 -5.52
N GLN A 10 -1.36 -11.99 -6.70
CA GLN A 10 -1.99 -11.66 -7.98
C GLN A 10 -1.91 -12.86 -8.93
N GLN A 11 -3.04 -13.21 -9.55
CA GLN A 11 -3.14 -14.31 -10.53
C GLN A 11 -2.56 -15.66 -10.05
N GLY A 12 -2.76 -16.00 -8.77
CA GLY A 12 -2.26 -17.26 -8.22
C GLY A 12 -0.77 -17.27 -7.86
N LYS A 13 -0.09 -16.12 -7.93
CA LYS A 13 1.33 -15.96 -7.58
C LYS A 13 1.51 -14.89 -6.50
N ILE A 14 2.53 -15.06 -5.67
CA ILE A 14 2.95 -14.04 -4.70
C ILE A 14 4.14 -13.30 -5.31
N ASN A 15 3.93 -12.04 -5.66
CA ASN A 15 4.98 -11.15 -6.14
C ASN A 15 5.63 -10.48 -4.92
N ILE A 16 6.86 -10.87 -4.59
CA ILE A 16 7.66 -10.25 -3.53
C ILE A 16 8.53 -9.15 -4.12
N SER A 17 8.58 -7.98 -3.47
CA SER A 17 9.40 -6.85 -3.91
C SER A 17 10.89 -7.07 -3.64
N GLN A 18 11.21 -7.84 -2.60
CA GLN A 18 12.59 -8.16 -2.22
C GLN A 18 12.75 -9.65 -1.94
N TYR A 19 13.73 -10.27 -2.59
CA TYR A 19 14.10 -11.65 -2.32
C TYR A 19 14.87 -11.73 -1.00
N PRO A 20 14.54 -12.68 -0.12
CA PRO A 20 15.23 -12.81 1.14
C PRO A 20 16.62 -13.39 0.94
N GLU A 21 17.64 -12.65 1.38
CA GLU A 21 19.02 -13.14 1.37
C GLU A 21 19.28 -14.11 2.53
N ASN A 22 20.24 -15.03 2.33
CA ASN A 22 20.73 -15.96 3.35
C ASN A 22 19.65 -16.93 3.90
N ILE A 23 18.70 -17.34 3.06
CA ILE A 23 17.78 -18.45 3.37
C ILE A 23 18.32 -19.72 2.71
N LYS A 24 18.43 -20.80 3.49
CA LYS A 24 18.89 -22.10 2.98
C LYS A 24 17.81 -22.74 2.11
N GLU A 25 18.23 -23.44 1.07
CA GLU A 25 17.34 -24.30 0.28
C GLU A 25 16.63 -25.32 1.20
N GLY A 26 15.34 -25.55 0.95
CA GLY A 26 14.51 -26.44 1.76
C GLY A 26 14.01 -25.85 3.09
N THR A 27 14.24 -24.56 3.36
CA THR A 27 13.67 -23.89 4.54
C THR A 27 12.14 -23.87 4.45
N GLN A 28 11.45 -24.29 5.52
CA GLN A 28 10.00 -24.26 5.62
C GLN A 28 9.48 -22.81 5.69
N VAL A 29 8.40 -22.54 4.96
CA VAL A 29 7.75 -21.22 4.91
C VAL A 29 6.32 -21.28 5.46
N ILE A 30 5.85 -20.16 5.99
CA ILE A 30 4.45 -19.91 6.36
C ILE A 30 3.95 -18.77 5.48
N ILE A 31 2.80 -18.95 4.84
CA ILE A 31 2.15 -17.93 4.02
C ILE A 31 0.82 -17.57 4.67
N THR A 32 0.66 -16.29 5.02
CA THR A 32 -0.59 -15.76 5.58
C THR A 32 -1.15 -14.74 4.60
N PHE A 33 -2.39 -14.96 4.15
CA PHE A 33 -3.11 -13.98 3.34
C PHE A 33 -3.83 -13.01 4.26
N LEU A 34 -3.44 -11.74 4.16
CA LEU A 34 -4.14 -10.67 4.85
C LEU A 34 -5.35 -10.27 4.00
N GLU A 35 -6.53 -10.23 4.62
CA GLU A 35 -7.68 -9.64 3.96
C GLU A 35 -7.39 -8.16 3.73
N SER A 36 -7.68 -7.70 2.51
CA SER A 36 -7.80 -6.28 2.23
C SER A 36 -8.89 -5.77 3.18
N ASN A 37 -8.48 -5.14 4.28
CA ASN A 37 -9.39 -4.36 5.08
C ASN A 37 -9.76 -3.18 4.19
N GLN A 38 -10.78 -3.36 3.34
CA GLN A 38 -11.48 -2.23 2.77
C GLN A 38 -11.85 -1.35 3.95
N ILE A 39 -11.34 -0.13 3.92
CA ILE A 39 -11.64 0.83 4.96
C ILE A 39 -13.15 1.09 4.83
N ASP A 40 -13.91 0.52 5.76
CA ASP A 40 -15.32 0.81 5.88
C ASP A 40 -15.46 2.24 6.38
N LEU A 41 -15.62 3.16 5.42
CA LEU A 41 -15.77 4.59 5.66
C LEU A 41 -17.05 4.87 6.47
N GLU A 42 -18.13 4.10 6.25
CA GLU A 42 -19.38 4.27 6.98
C GLU A 42 -19.21 3.91 8.45
N SER A 43 -18.53 2.80 8.77
CA SER A 43 -18.20 2.43 10.16
C SER A 43 -17.34 3.48 10.88
N ARG A 44 -16.65 4.32 10.12
CA ARG A 44 -15.79 5.40 10.62
C ARG A 44 -16.49 6.76 10.64
N GLY A 45 -17.79 6.80 10.38
CA GLY A 45 -18.56 8.04 10.38
C GLY A 45 -18.25 8.93 9.20
N ILE A 46 -17.91 8.34 8.05
CA ILE A 46 -17.77 9.03 6.76
C ILE A 46 -18.78 8.40 5.82
N ASN A 47 -20.01 8.89 5.89
CA ASN A 47 -21.05 8.52 4.94
C ASN A 47 -20.81 9.19 3.57
N LYS A 48 -21.62 8.82 2.58
CA LYS A 48 -21.47 9.34 1.21
C LYS A 48 -21.54 10.87 1.11
N GLN A 49 -22.37 11.51 1.92
CA GLN A 49 -22.49 12.98 1.94
C GLN A 49 -21.25 13.62 2.56
N GLU A 50 -20.72 13.06 3.65
CA GLU A 50 -19.46 13.51 4.25
C GLU A 50 -18.28 13.32 3.30
N ALA A 51 -18.21 12.18 2.61
CA ALA A 51 -17.20 11.93 1.58
C ALA A 51 -17.28 12.96 0.44
N GLN A 52 -18.48 13.31 0.00
CA GLN A 52 -18.67 14.35 -1.01
C GLN A 52 -18.22 15.73 -0.50
N ASN A 53 -18.59 16.11 0.71
CA ASN A 53 -18.18 17.38 1.31
C ASN A 53 -16.66 17.48 1.43
N ILE A 54 -15.99 16.39 1.86
CA ILE A 54 -14.53 16.34 1.93
C ILE A 54 -13.94 16.55 0.53
N ARG A 55 -14.48 15.87 -0.49
CA ARG A 55 -13.99 15.99 -1.86
C ARG A 55 -14.17 17.40 -2.42
N GLU A 56 -15.32 18.03 -2.19
CA GLU A 56 -15.59 19.41 -2.61
C GLU A 56 -14.63 20.40 -1.92
N ASN A 57 -14.43 20.26 -0.61
CA ASN A 57 -13.52 21.12 0.16
C ASN A 57 -12.06 20.98 -0.29
N LEU A 58 -11.65 19.79 -0.76
CA LEU A 58 -10.28 19.53 -1.20
C LEU A 58 -10.07 19.81 -2.70
N SER A 59 -11.13 20.07 -3.47
CA SER A 59 -11.02 20.34 -4.92
C SER A 59 -10.08 21.48 -5.27
N ILE A 60 -9.93 22.48 -4.39
CA ILE A 60 -9.02 23.61 -4.58
C ILE A 60 -7.54 23.20 -4.67
N PHE A 61 -7.19 21.99 -4.19
CA PHE A 61 -5.84 21.44 -4.23
C PHE A 61 -5.62 20.45 -5.37
N GLU A 62 -6.66 20.10 -6.14
CA GLU A 62 -6.62 19.03 -7.15
C GLU A 62 -5.56 19.29 -8.22
N ASP A 63 -5.50 20.50 -8.77
CA ASP A 63 -4.53 20.87 -9.81
C ASP A 63 -3.08 20.78 -9.33
N ASP A 64 -2.81 21.09 -8.06
CA ASP A 64 -1.46 20.97 -7.49
C ASP A 64 -1.12 19.53 -7.10
N TRP A 65 -2.11 18.77 -6.61
CA TRP A 65 -1.93 17.39 -6.15
C TRP A 65 -1.84 16.37 -7.28
N THR A 66 -2.43 16.67 -8.45
CA THR A 66 -2.41 15.79 -9.63
C THR A 66 -1.17 15.99 -10.52
N LYS A 67 -0.25 16.87 -10.12
CA LYS A 67 1.02 17.07 -10.81
C LYS A 67 1.92 15.84 -10.69
N GLU A 68 2.66 15.53 -11.76
CA GLU A 68 3.58 14.39 -11.82
C GLU A 68 4.61 14.41 -10.67
N GLU A 69 5.04 15.59 -10.24
CA GLU A 69 5.95 15.77 -9.11
C GLU A 69 5.38 15.26 -7.78
N MET A 70 4.06 15.18 -7.63
CA MET A 70 3.40 14.70 -6.43
C MET A 70 3.28 13.16 -6.38
N ASN A 71 3.51 12.46 -7.50
CA ASN A 71 3.51 10.99 -7.55
C ASN A 71 4.56 10.37 -6.61
N ILE A 72 5.57 11.15 -6.18
CA ILE A 72 6.54 10.72 -5.16
C ILE A 72 5.88 10.33 -3.83
N TYR A 73 4.68 10.82 -3.55
CA TYR A 73 3.94 10.53 -2.32
C TYR A 73 3.08 9.27 -2.40
N ASP A 74 2.78 8.77 -3.61
CA ASP A 74 1.97 7.56 -3.78
C ASP A 74 2.70 6.32 -3.24
N ASP A 75 4.01 6.23 -3.51
CA ASP A 75 4.89 5.16 -3.02
C ASP A 75 6.04 5.75 -2.18
N TYR A 76 5.72 6.70 -1.29
CA TYR A 76 6.71 7.47 -0.52
C TYR A 76 7.79 6.61 0.14
N GLU A 77 7.40 5.52 0.79
CA GLU A 77 8.35 4.63 1.48
C GLU A 77 9.31 3.93 0.50
N GLN A 78 8.83 3.57 -0.69
CA GLN A 78 9.67 2.98 -1.75
C GLN A 78 10.61 4.02 -2.33
N HIS A 79 10.13 5.24 -2.58
CA HIS A 79 10.96 6.34 -3.06
C HIS A 79 12.05 6.72 -2.05
N LYS A 80 11.71 6.75 -0.76
CA LYS A 80 12.64 7.02 0.34
C LYS A 80 13.73 5.96 0.45
N ALA A 81 13.37 4.67 0.35
CA ALA A 81 14.33 3.57 0.42
C ALA A 81 15.35 3.58 -0.74
N ASN A 82 15.01 4.16 -1.90
CA ASN A 82 15.93 4.29 -3.03
C ASN A 82 16.93 5.47 -2.91
N LEU A 83 16.78 6.32 -1.88
CA LEU A 83 17.66 7.46 -1.61
C LEU A 83 18.75 7.15 -0.57
N GLU A 84 18.64 6.03 0.15
CA GLU A 84 19.58 5.54 1.17
C GLU A 84 20.54 4.48 0.61
#